data_AF-A4BRL7-F1
#
_entry.id   AF-A4BRL7-F1
#
_cell.length_a   1.000
_cell.length_b   1.000
_cell.length_c   1.000
_cell.angle_alpha   90.00
_cell.angle_beta   90.00
_cell.angle_gamma   90.00
#
_symmetry.space_group_name_H-M   'P 1'
#
loop_
_entity.id
_entity.type
_entity.pdbx_description
1 polymer ?
#
loop_
_entity_poly.entity_id
_entity_poly.type
_entity_poly.pdbx_seq_one_letter_code
_entity_poly.pdbx_strand_id
1 'polypeptide(L)'
;MYATKFIALGGACVLFASATPAWSTQRTVCFQLKLADDRTNCATTSETGNRRGCNRGGLVDAVGHQYQLWDKDSDGNDELIGTWYVGGAGRRCTSFAWEGTSYYKGEANPDIYIRYINQVNRTGYSNYVRVKAVRTNGSDHPATTWRNGQAGDADRYVARNCRTGTNCQILPGASLVPTFNVASERALRIMALDSAQHALQAFGEIMDRHVNLHYPGRDSCPTSCAVSRTETHITQSRGNNGFNVAHEIGHIIQMQEFNQDSLRNDCSRNGSGHSLTSIEHESCATTEGWANFIGVVSWYEPNNASTVPFGWGRNFETAAPFQASCMDNAHSTYQVAKAFWDLDDFNNENGSGIASSWDDRMSYSTTWIAQGWRQFPNGTGNRQDFESGADGVNMRDYYWNNTSRFNSNLFETLIRHNCLTAQDNN
;
A
#
# COMPACT_ATOMS: atom_id res chain seq x y z
N MET A 1 88.21 -21.14 2.51
CA MET A 1 87.69 -20.08 1.62
C MET A 1 86.20 -20.35 1.39
N TYR A 2 85.33 -19.66 2.11
CA TYR A 2 83.91 -19.53 1.75
C TYR A 2 83.50 -18.10 2.09
N ALA A 3 83.14 -17.35 1.04
CA ALA A 3 82.81 -15.94 1.11
C ALA A 3 81.33 -15.76 1.46
N THR A 4 81.09 -15.00 2.52
CA THR A 4 79.77 -14.55 2.98
C THR A 4 79.21 -13.51 2.01
N LYS A 5 78.06 -13.78 1.39
CA LYS A 5 77.29 -12.80 0.61
C LYS A 5 76.31 -12.08 1.54
N PHE A 6 76.48 -10.77 1.70
CA PHE A 6 75.48 -9.87 2.27
C PHE A 6 74.46 -9.50 1.18
N ILE A 7 73.17 -9.70 1.47
CA ILE A 7 72.05 -9.19 0.67
C ILE A 7 71.54 -7.92 1.36
N ALA A 8 71.60 -6.79 0.67
CA ALA A 8 71.03 -5.52 1.11
C ALA A 8 69.52 -5.50 0.81
N LEU A 9 68.70 -5.35 1.86
CA LEU A 9 67.27 -5.08 1.77
C LEU A 9 67.08 -3.57 1.55
N GLY A 10 66.67 -3.19 0.34
CA GLY A 10 66.21 -1.83 0.03
C GLY A 10 64.81 -1.62 0.60
N GLY A 11 64.68 -0.70 1.55
CA GLY A 11 63.39 -0.27 2.11
C GLY A 11 62.62 0.57 1.10
N ALA A 12 61.50 0.04 0.59
CA ALA A 12 60.51 0.80 -0.13
C ALA A 12 59.65 1.58 0.88
N CYS A 13 59.82 2.90 0.92
CA CYS A 13 58.97 3.81 1.67
C CYS A 13 57.61 3.91 0.95
N VAL A 14 56.65 3.08 1.35
CA VAL A 14 55.24 3.19 0.91
C VAL A 14 54.63 4.41 1.60
N LEU A 15 54.54 5.52 0.87
CA LEU A 15 53.74 6.68 1.24
C LEU A 15 52.26 6.26 1.24
N PHE A 16 51.72 5.91 2.40
CA PHE A 16 50.28 5.89 2.62
C PHE A 16 49.78 7.32 2.54
N ALA A 17 49.36 7.75 1.35
CA ALA A 17 48.53 8.93 1.20
C ALA A 17 47.21 8.64 1.93
N SER A 18 47.11 9.10 3.18
CA SER A 18 45.86 9.20 3.91
C SER A 18 44.95 10.16 3.14
N ALA A 19 44.11 9.61 2.27
CA ALA A 19 43.00 10.35 1.69
C ALA A 19 42.14 10.84 2.86
N THR A 20 42.27 12.12 3.20
CA THR A 20 41.29 12.78 4.07
C THR A 20 39.95 12.55 3.40
N PRO A 21 38.96 11.92 4.08
CA PRO A 21 37.63 11.81 3.50
C PRO A 21 37.21 13.24 3.15
N ALA A 22 37.00 13.51 1.87
CA ALA A 22 36.37 14.76 1.47
C ALA A 22 35.04 14.77 2.21
N TRP A 23 34.91 15.67 3.19
CA TRP A 23 33.68 15.81 3.96
C TRP A 23 32.64 16.30 2.97
N SER A 24 31.87 15.38 2.41
CA SER A 24 30.78 15.72 1.52
C SER A 24 29.83 16.63 2.29
N THR A 25 29.72 17.88 1.85
CA THR A 25 29.00 18.87 2.63
C THR A 25 27.51 18.79 2.34
N GLN A 26 26.75 18.57 3.41
CA GLN A 26 25.32 18.31 3.35
C GLN A 26 24.54 19.56 2.89
N ARG A 27 23.62 19.35 1.96
CA ARG A 27 22.62 20.32 1.50
C ARG A 27 21.24 19.84 1.86
N THR A 28 20.32 20.77 2.12
CA THR A 28 18.96 20.43 2.51
C THR A 28 17.95 21.16 1.62
N VAL A 29 17.07 20.41 0.96
CA VAL A 29 16.01 20.95 0.12
C VAL A 29 14.66 20.72 0.77
N CYS A 30 13.89 21.79 0.94
CA CYS A 30 12.58 21.71 1.58
C CYS A 30 11.45 22.11 0.63
N PHE A 31 10.38 21.31 0.63
CA PHE A 31 9.22 21.49 -0.23
C PHE A 31 7.98 20.84 0.40
N GLN A 32 6.81 21.08 -0.16
CA GLN A 32 5.60 20.35 0.18
C GLN A 32 5.04 19.73 -1.09
N LEU A 33 4.83 18.41 -1.09
CA LEU A 33 4.21 17.70 -2.21
C LEU A 33 2.81 17.27 -1.81
N LYS A 34 1.84 17.71 -2.60
CA LYS A 34 0.43 17.36 -2.45
C LYS A 34 -0.11 16.73 -3.72
N LEU A 35 -1.22 16.05 -3.61
CA LEU A 35 -2.04 15.59 -4.73
C LEU A 35 -3.43 16.20 -4.64
N ALA A 36 -4.02 16.47 -5.80
CA ALA A 36 -5.43 16.84 -5.88
C ALA A 36 -6.28 15.59 -5.66
N ASP A 37 -7.25 15.71 -4.75
CA ASP A 37 -8.04 14.58 -4.27
C ASP A 37 -9.52 14.80 -4.59
N ASP A 38 -10.12 13.85 -5.30
CA ASP A 38 -11.56 13.74 -5.52
C ASP A 38 -11.99 12.28 -5.31
N ARG A 39 -11.29 11.59 -4.41
CA ARG A 39 -11.61 10.20 -4.13
C ARG A 39 -12.97 10.06 -3.46
N THR A 40 -13.61 8.96 -3.80
CA THR A 40 -14.85 8.48 -3.21
C THR A 40 -14.58 7.14 -2.52
N ASN A 41 -15.50 6.69 -1.68
CA ASN A 41 -15.41 5.38 -1.02
C ASN A 41 -14.12 5.21 -0.20
N CYS A 42 -13.80 6.21 0.62
CA CYS A 42 -12.70 6.21 1.57
C CYS A 42 -13.12 7.01 2.78
N ALA A 43 -12.43 6.79 3.90
CA ALA A 43 -12.72 7.52 5.11
C ALA A 43 -12.54 9.03 4.89
N THR A 44 -13.45 9.85 5.42
CA THR A 44 -13.27 11.32 5.43
C THR A 44 -12.42 11.76 6.61
N THR A 45 -11.84 12.96 6.55
CA THR A 45 -11.01 13.50 7.65
C THR A 45 -11.77 13.72 8.96
N SER A 46 -13.11 13.80 8.91
CA SER A 46 -13.98 13.96 10.07
C SER A 46 -14.45 12.64 10.70
N GLU A 47 -14.25 11.51 10.03
CA GLU A 47 -14.71 10.22 10.55
C GLU A 47 -13.81 9.72 11.67
N THR A 48 -14.43 9.17 12.72
CA THR A 48 -13.69 8.56 13.82
C THR A 48 -12.90 7.35 13.33
N GLY A 49 -11.65 7.26 13.78
CA GLY A 49 -10.79 6.13 13.42
C GLY A 49 -10.21 6.19 12.01
N ASN A 50 -10.41 7.27 11.25
CA ASN A 50 -9.70 7.41 9.96
C ASN A 50 -8.17 7.46 10.18
N ARG A 51 -7.41 6.74 9.35
CA ARG A 51 -5.94 6.78 9.37
C ARG A 51 -5.41 8.08 8.77
N ARG A 52 -5.80 8.34 7.53
CA ARG A 52 -5.57 9.59 6.79
C ARG A 52 -6.73 9.77 5.82
N GLY A 53 -7.73 10.55 6.22
CA GLY A 53 -8.95 10.70 5.42
C GLY A 53 -8.73 11.39 4.07
N CYS A 54 -9.59 11.06 3.12
CA CYS A 54 -9.72 11.74 1.84
C CYS A 54 -10.21 13.18 2.03
N ASN A 55 -9.81 14.06 1.10
CA ASN A 55 -10.24 15.46 1.06
C ASN A 55 -10.83 15.81 -0.30
N ARG A 56 -12.07 15.37 -0.54
CA ARG A 56 -12.74 15.50 -1.83
C ARG A 56 -12.86 16.96 -2.28
N GLY A 57 -12.37 17.25 -3.49
CA GLY A 57 -12.28 18.59 -4.07
C GLY A 57 -11.10 19.43 -3.55
N GLY A 58 -10.28 18.87 -2.66
CA GLY A 58 -9.17 19.54 -2.01
C GLY A 58 -7.79 19.00 -2.41
N LEU A 59 -6.81 19.31 -1.58
CA LEU A 59 -5.46 18.75 -1.68
C LEU A 59 -5.15 17.93 -0.42
N VAL A 60 -4.46 16.82 -0.59
CA VAL A 60 -3.89 16.02 0.51
C VAL A 60 -2.37 15.90 0.36
N ASP A 61 -1.65 15.76 1.47
CA ASP A 61 -0.21 15.52 1.43
C ASP A 61 0.08 14.13 0.83
N ALA A 62 1.05 14.07 -0.08
CA ALA A 62 1.41 12.87 -0.82
C ALA A 62 2.31 11.93 0.00
N VAL A 63 1.91 11.60 1.22
CA VAL A 63 2.66 10.74 2.15
C VAL A 63 2.97 9.39 1.49
N GLY A 64 4.20 8.91 1.63
CA GLY A 64 4.69 7.65 1.04
C GLY A 64 4.97 7.71 -0.46
N HIS A 65 4.54 8.75 -1.18
CA HIS A 65 4.90 8.93 -2.58
C HIS A 65 6.39 9.22 -2.76
N GLN A 66 6.96 8.70 -3.84
CA GLN A 66 8.36 8.91 -4.18
C GLN A 66 8.60 10.12 -5.08
N TYR A 67 9.76 10.73 -4.89
CA TYR A 67 10.27 11.79 -5.71
C TYR A 67 11.78 11.67 -5.87
N GLN A 68 12.30 12.33 -6.89
CA GLN A 68 13.72 12.44 -7.16
C GLN A 68 14.16 13.89 -7.01
N LEU A 69 15.35 14.09 -6.45
CA LEU A 69 16.05 15.37 -6.55
C LEU A 69 17.02 15.28 -7.72
N TRP A 70 17.02 16.34 -8.52
CA TRP A 70 17.88 16.48 -9.68
C TRP A 70 18.57 17.82 -9.62
N ASP A 71 19.82 17.83 -10.09
CA ASP A 71 20.53 19.07 -10.39
C ASP A 71 20.17 19.53 -11.80
N LYS A 72 19.98 20.84 -12.00
CA LYS A 72 19.58 21.43 -13.28
C LYS A 72 20.78 22.11 -13.91
N ASP A 73 21.22 21.56 -15.04
CA ASP A 73 22.19 22.23 -15.89
C ASP A 73 21.51 23.05 -16.99
N SER A 74 21.96 24.30 -17.17
CA SER A 74 21.49 25.12 -18.30
C SER A 74 22.05 24.65 -19.64
N ASP A 75 23.30 24.21 -19.65
CA ASP A 75 24.05 23.84 -20.86
C ASP A 75 24.48 22.35 -20.87
N GLY A 76 23.93 21.53 -19.98
CA GLY A 76 24.39 20.18 -19.68
C GLY A 76 23.26 19.17 -19.42
N ASN A 77 23.65 17.99 -18.95
CA ASN A 77 22.74 16.89 -18.63
C ASN A 77 22.50 16.86 -17.11
N ASP A 78 21.29 17.20 -16.69
CA ASP A 78 20.85 17.07 -15.31
C ASP A 78 21.26 15.76 -14.62
N GLU A 79 21.69 15.86 -13.37
CA GLU A 79 22.15 14.73 -12.57
C GLU A 79 21.10 14.31 -11.55
N LEU A 80 20.82 13.00 -11.53
CA LEU A 80 20.03 12.41 -10.46
C LEU A 80 20.86 12.35 -9.18
N ILE A 81 20.43 13.09 -8.17
CA ILE A 81 21.06 13.12 -6.84
C ILE A 81 20.60 11.90 -6.02
N GLY A 82 19.31 11.59 -6.11
CA GLY A 82 18.75 10.46 -5.39
C GLY A 82 17.22 10.37 -5.49
N THR A 83 16.70 9.32 -4.87
CA THR A 83 15.26 9.05 -4.77
C THR A 83 14.87 8.92 -3.30
N TRP A 84 13.79 9.59 -2.91
CA TRP A 84 13.25 9.58 -1.55
C TRP A 84 11.74 9.40 -1.61
N TYR A 85 11.12 9.24 -0.44
CA TYR A 85 9.68 9.27 -0.27
C TYR A 85 9.26 10.37 0.70
N VAL A 86 8.03 10.85 0.55
CA VAL A 86 7.44 11.85 1.47
C VAL A 86 7.13 11.17 2.80
N GLY A 87 7.95 11.39 3.82
CA GLY A 87 7.81 10.72 5.12
C GLY A 87 6.61 11.15 5.98
N GLY A 88 5.66 11.94 5.47
CA GLY A 88 4.44 12.37 6.17
C GLY A 88 3.99 13.78 5.78
N ALA A 89 3.04 14.34 6.53
CA ALA A 89 2.32 15.56 6.20
C ALA A 89 3.19 16.85 6.25
N GLY A 90 2.70 17.90 5.57
CA GLY A 90 3.29 19.23 5.59
C GLY A 90 4.56 19.39 4.75
N ARG A 91 5.30 20.47 5.05
CA ARG A 91 6.61 20.73 4.43
C ARG A 91 7.63 19.70 4.91
N ARG A 92 8.30 19.04 3.97
CA ARG A 92 9.36 18.06 4.21
C ARG A 92 10.69 18.59 3.70
N CYS A 93 11.76 18.17 4.36
CA CYS A 93 13.13 18.51 3.99
C CYS A 93 13.91 17.23 3.72
N THR A 94 14.72 17.25 2.67
CA THR A 94 15.61 16.15 2.29
C THR A 94 17.02 16.65 2.32
N SER A 95 17.90 15.92 2.99
CA SER A 95 19.31 16.22 2.96
C SER A 95 20.08 15.24 2.08
N PHE A 96 21.09 15.74 1.39
CA PHE A 96 21.98 14.96 0.54
C PHE A 96 23.42 15.49 0.60
N ALA A 97 24.35 14.59 0.38
CA ALA A 97 25.76 14.85 0.14
C ALA A 97 25.95 15.35 -1.30
N TRP A 98 26.84 16.31 -1.56
CA TRP A 98 27.08 16.80 -2.94
C TRP A 98 28.50 16.53 -3.38
N GLU A 99 29.48 17.19 -2.78
CA GLU A 99 30.88 17.00 -3.13
C GLU A 99 31.33 15.56 -2.84
N GLY A 100 32.15 15.00 -3.72
CA GLY A 100 32.68 13.64 -3.55
C GLY A 100 31.68 12.51 -3.82
N THR A 101 30.48 12.83 -4.34
CA THR A 101 29.51 11.83 -4.80
C THR A 101 29.71 11.52 -6.29
N SER A 102 29.14 10.41 -6.77
CA SER A 102 29.25 10.00 -8.17
C SER A 102 28.47 10.87 -9.16
N TYR A 103 27.52 11.66 -8.68
CA TYR A 103 26.70 12.56 -9.50
C TYR A 103 27.22 14.00 -9.51
N TYR A 104 28.29 14.31 -8.75
CA TYR A 104 28.93 15.61 -8.78
C TYR A 104 29.77 15.80 -10.04
N LYS A 105 29.48 16.84 -10.84
CA LYS A 105 30.24 17.17 -12.07
C LYS A 105 31.15 18.39 -11.96
N GLY A 106 31.44 18.87 -10.74
CA GLY A 106 32.34 20.01 -10.53
C GLY A 106 31.66 21.32 -10.17
N GLU A 107 30.33 21.41 -10.25
CA GLU A 107 29.59 22.60 -9.85
C GLU A 107 29.53 22.72 -8.32
N ALA A 108 29.98 23.86 -7.77
CA ALA A 108 30.00 24.05 -6.33
C ALA A 108 28.61 24.16 -5.68
N ASN A 109 27.57 24.66 -6.38
CA ASN A 109 26.25 24.88 -5.80
C ASN A 109 25.15 24.43 -6.77
N PRO A 110 24.57 23.23 -6.60
CA PRO A 110 23.61 22.69 -7.55
C PRO A 110 22.30 23.50 -7.57
N ASP A 111 21.63 23.50 -8.72
CA ASP A 111 20.31 24.08 -8.96
C ASP A 111 19.23 22.98 -8.85
N ILE A 112 18.66 22.83 -7.66
CA ILE A 112 17.84 21.65 -7.36
C ILE A 112 16.41 21.78 -7.85
N TYR A 113 15.91 20.77 -8.54
CA TYR A 113 14.49 20.61 -8.83
C TYR A 113 13.99 19.20 -8.51
N ILE A 114 12.66 19.05 -8.51
CA ILE A 114 11.99 17.81 -8.14
C ILE A 114 11.38 17.12 -9.37
N ARG A 115 11.44 15.79 -9.36
CA ARG A 115 10.58 14.95 -10.20
C ARG A 115 9.73 14.03 -9.33
N TYR A 116 8.40 14.14 -9.45
CA TYR A 116 7.48 13.14 -8.91
C TYR A 116 7.53 11.89 -9.79
N ILE A 117 7.80 10.74 -9.18
CA ILE A 117 7.78 9.44 -9.86
C ILE A 117 6.56 8.64 -9.38
N ASN A 118 5.98 7.84 -10.27
CA ASN A 118 4.71 7.16 -10.04
C ASN A 118 4.90 5.90 -9.17
N GLN A 119 5.41 6.08 -7.94
CA GLN A 119 5.68 5.03 -6.97
C GLN A 119 5.30 5.49 -5.56
N VAL A 120 4.85 4.55 -4.74
CA VAL A 120 4.57 4.75 -3.31
C VAL A 120 5.20 3.63 -2.49
N ASN A 121 5.55 3.93 -1.25
CA ASN A 121 5.99 2.96 -0.26
C ASN A 121 5.31 3.21 1.08
N ARG A 122 5.47 2.23 1.98
CA ARG A 122 5.24 2.45 3.40
C ARG A 122 6.22 3.49 3.95
N THR A 123 5.76 4.28 4.91
CA THR A 123 6.61 5.25 5.62
C THR A 123 7.13 4.68 6.93
N GLY A 124 8.39 4.99 7.29
CA GLY A 124 8.95 4.70 8.61
C GLY A 124 9.66 3.35 8.81
N TYR A 125 9.91 2.56 7.75
CA TYR A 125 10.49 1.22 7.86
C TYR A 125 11.69 1.00 6.92
N SER A 126 12.53 0.01 7.27
CA SER A 126 13.73 -0.39 6.54
C SER A 126 13.47 -1.43 5.43
N ASN A 127 12.44 -2.28 5.58
CA ASN A 127 12.02 -3.19 4.52
C ASN A 127 11.19 -2.41 3.49
N TYR A 128 11.56 -2.50 2.21
CA TYR A 128 11.06 -1.62 1.17
C TYR A 128 10.15 -2.38 0.21
N VAL A 129 8.86 -2.51 0.54
CA VAL A 129 7.86 -2.86 -0.48
C VAL A 129 7.35 -1.58 -1.12
N ARG A 130 7.33 -1.57 -2.45
CA ARG A 130 6.81 -0.47 -3.26
C ARG A 130 5.65 -0.93 -4.13
N VAL A 131 4.72 -0.02 -4.37
CA VAL A 131 3.75 -0.12 -5.46
C VAL A 131 4.13 0.90 -6.52
N LYS A 132 4.32 0.44 -7.76
CA LYS A 132 4.66 1.27 -8.91
C LYS A 132 3.50 1.28 -9.88
N ALA A 133 3.02 2.47 -10.25
CA ALA A 133 2.06 2.56 -11.33
C ALA A 133 2.79 2.44 -12.67
N VAL A 134 2.31 1.53 -13.50
CA VAL A 134 2.81 1.25 -14.85
C VAL A 134 1.64 1.35 -15.83
N ARG A 135 1.97 1.61 -17.10
CA ARG A 135 0.98 1.64 -18.18
C ARG A 135 0.41 0.24 -18.41
N THR A 136 -0.64 0.15 -19.21
CA THR A 136 -1.27 -1.11 -19.62
C THR A 136 -0.26 -2.14 -20.15
N ASN A 137 0.77 -1.70 -20.88
CA ASN A 137 1.85 -2.55 -21.42
C ASN A 137 3.01 -2.84 -20.44
N GLY A 138 2.91 -2.42 -19.18
CA GLY A 138 3.94 -2.59 -18.16
C GLY A 138 5.08 -1.57 -18.19
N SER A 139 5.11 -0.66 -19.18
CA SER A 139 6.12 0.41 -19.21
C SER A 139 5.81 1.53 -18.22
N ASP A 140 6.85 2.28 -17.85
CA ASP A 140 6.73 3.35 -16.87
C ASP A 140 5.85 4.51 -17.35
N HIS A 141 5.05 5.06 -16.43
CA HIS A 141 4.47 6.39 -16.65
C HIS A 141 5.54 7.47 -16.56
N PRO A 142 5.42 8.55 -17.35
CA PRO A 142 6.34 9.67 -17.26
C PRO A 142 6.28 10.31 -15.86
N ALA A 143 7.45 10.70 -15.37
CA ALA A 143 7.56 11.51 -14.16
C ALA A 143 6.93 12.89 -14.38
N THR A 144 6.43 13.51 -13.31
CA THR A 144 6.10 14.95 -13.36
C THR A 144 7.30 15.74 -12.90
N THR A 145 7.80 16.61 -13.77
CA THR A 145 8.99 17.43 -13.52
C THR A 145 8.62 18.89 -13.40
N TRP A 146 9.30 19.60 -12.49
CA TRP A 146 9.20 21.05 -12.36
C TRP A 146 10.48 21.78 -12.79
N ARG A 147 11.35 21.12 -13.56
CA ARG A 147 12.66 21.64 -14.01
C ARG A 147 12.62 23.05 -14.63
N ASN A 148 11.64 23.31 -15.48
CA ASN A 148 11.60 24.51 -16.33
C ASN A 148 10.49 25.50 -15.94
N GLY A 149 9.88 25.31 -14.76
CA GLY A 149 8.87 26.23 -14.26
C GLY A 149 7.66 26.48 -15.16
N GLN A 150 7.16 27.71 -15.16
CA GLN A 150 6.06 28.16 -16.01
C GLN A 150 6.59 29.09 -17.10
N ALA A 151 5.81 29.29 -18.18
CA ALA A 151 6.18 30.26 -19.22
C ALA A 151 6.44 31.64 -18.61
N GLY A 152 7.60 32.23 -18.91
CA GLY A 152 8.06 33.50 -18.35
C GLY A 152 8.85 33.39 -17.03
N ASP A 153 8.88 32.23 -16.39
CA ASP A 153 9.66 31.96 -15.17
C ASP A 153 10.25 30.54 -15.23
N ALA A 154 11.35 30.42 -15.99
CA ALA A 154 11.99 29.13 -16.31
C ALA A 154 12.61 28.42 -15.10
N ASP A 155 12.74 29.13 -13.98
CA ASP A 155 13.29 28.62 -12.73
C ASP A 155 12.27 28.61 -11.61
N ARG A 156 11.00 28.81 -11.96
CA ARG A 156 9.90 28.47 -11.08
C ARG A 156 10.04 27.00 -10.71
N TYR A 157 10.09 26.75 -9.42
CA TYR A 157 10.25 25.48 -8.73
C TYR A 157 11.68 24.89 -8.75
N VAL A 158 12.67 25.75 -8.97
CA VAL A 158 14.09 25.41 -8.84
C VAL A 158 14.66 26.12 -7.61
N ALA A 159 15.32 25.38 -6.73
CA ALA A 159 16.09 25.91 -5.63
C ALA A 159 17.51 26.23 -6.13
N ARG A 160 17.69 27.47 -6.59
CA ARG A 160 18.95 27.88 -7.23
C ARG A 160 20.12 28.01 -6.26
N ASN A 161 21.32 27.69 -6.74
CA ASN A 161 22.60 27.87 -6.07
C ASN A 161 22.57 27.33 -4.63
N CYS A 162 22.21 26.07 -4.48
CA CYS A 162 22.00 25.45 -3.19
C CYS A 162 23.33 25.29 -2.43
N ARG A 163 23.58 26.19 -1.48
CA ARG A 163 24.84 26.25 -0.73
C ARG A 163 24.90 25.21 0.36
N THR A 164 26.09 24.67 0.58
CA THR A 164 26.45 23.89 1.76
C THR A 164 25.92 24.49 3.06
N GLY A 165 25.33 23.66 3.92
CA GLY A 165 24.84 24.07 5.25
C GLY A 165 23.59 24.98 5.22
N THR A 166 22.96 25.18 4.06
CA THR A 166 21.75 26.00 3.94
C THR A 166 20.51 25.16 3.60
N ASN A 167 19.34 25.69 3.97
CA ASN A 167 18.05 25.16 3.55
C ASN A 167 17.63 25.81 2.23
N CYS A 168 17.85 25.09 1.14
CA CYS A 168 17.50 25.48 -0.21
C CYS A 168 15.99 25.38 -0.40
N GLN A 169 15.37 26.48 -0.79
CA GLN A 169 13.92 26.54 -0.93
C GLN A 169 13.52 26.45 -2.39
N ILE A 170 12.58 25.55 -2.67
CA ILE A 170 11.88 25.53 -3.95
C ILE A 170 10.87 26.69 -3.96
N LEU A 171 10.96 27.56 -4.97
CA LEU A 171 10.15 28.76 -5.09
C LEU A 171 9.18 28.66 -6.27
N PRO A 172 7.93 29.15 -6.18
CA PRO A 172 7.29 29.67 -4.99
C PRO A 172 7.13 28.55 -3.96
N GLY A 173 7.24 28.88 -2.67
CA GLY A 173 7.09 27.93 -1.56
C GLY A 173 5.68 27.33 -1.40
N ALA A 174 4.84 27.41 -2.43
CA ALA A 174 3.56 26.74 -2.53
C ALA A 174 3.76 25.22 -2.67
N SER A 175 2.69 24.46 -2.44
CA SER A 175 2.73 23.01 -2.64
C SER A 175 2.97 22.67 -4.12
N LEU A 176 3.92 21.77 -4.36
CA LEU A 176 4.07 21.10 -5.64
C LEU A 176 2.91 20.10 -5.78
N VAL A 177 2.18 20.19 -6.90
CA VAL A 177 1.06 19.30 -7.20
C VAL A 177 1.24 18.77 -8.62
N PRO A 178 1.37 17.45 -8.85
CA PRO A 178 1.65 16.91 -10.18
C PRO A 178 0.61 17.25 -11.26
N THR A 179 -0.63 17.50 -10.82
CA THR A 179 -1.73 18.03 -11.61
C THR A 179 -2.85 18.50 -10.68
N PHE A 180 -3.50 19.61 -11.02
CA PHE A 180 -4.70 20.10 -10.34
C PHE A 180 -6.00 19.60 -10.99
N ASN A 181 -5.92 19.04 -12.21
CA ASN A 181 -7.09 18.52 -12.90
C ASN A 181 -7.43 17.12 -12.37
N VAL A 182 -8.32 17.04 -11.38
CA VAL A 182 -8.76 15.80 -10.72
C VAL A 182 -9.37 14.76 -11.68
N ALA A 183 -9.93 15.21 -12.80
CA ALA A 183 -10.50 14.33 -13.82
C ALA A 183 -9.44 13.77 -14.80
N SER A 184 -8.21 14.28 -14.78
CA SER A 184 -7.15 13.80 -15.67
C SER A 184 -6.69 12.39 -15.31
N GLU A 185 -6.32 11.58 -16.30
CA GLU A 185 -5.73 10.24 -16.08
C GLU A 185 -4.54 10.30 -15.10
N ARG A 186 -3.73 11.37 -15.18
CA ARG A 186 -2.63 11.60 -14.25
C ARG A 186 -3.12 11.72 -12.79
N ALA A 187 -4.16 12.50 -12.53
CA ALA A 187 -4.68 12.66 -11.17
C ALA A 187 -5.28 11.36 -10.65
N LEU A 188 -6.11 10.70 -11.46
CA LEU A 188 -6.74 9.42 -11.11
C LEU A 188 -5.69 8.35 -10.79
N ARG A 189 -4.59 8.26 -11.57
CA ARG A 189 -3.46 7.37 -11.27
C ARG A 189 -2.78 7.67 -9.94
N ILE A 190 -2.59 8.96 -9.64
CA ILE A 190 -1.93 9.40 -8.40
C ILE A 190 -2.82 9.10 -7.20
N MET A 191 -4.13 9.32 -7.31
CA MET A 191 -5.11 8.93 -6.30
C MET A 191 -5.13 7.41 -6.09
N ALA A 192 -5.06 6.63 -7.17
CA ALA A 192 -4.94 5.17 -7.09
C ALA A 192 -3.66 4.75 -6.36
N LEU A 193 -2.51 5.38 -6.66
CA LEU A 193 -1.27 5.15 -5.93
C LEU A 193 -1.36 5.53 -4.45
N ASP A 194 -2.01 6.65 -4.11
CA ASP A 194 -2.17 7.04 -2.72
C ASP A 194 -3.06 6.03 -1.97
N SER A 195 -4.10 5.49 -2.61
CA SER A 195 -4.88 4.36 -2.06
C SER A 195 -4.04 3.09 -1.88
N ALA A 196 -3.10 2.81 -2.78
CA ALA A 196 -2.13 1.74 -2.59
C ALA A 196 -1.20 2.00 -1.39
N GLN A 197 -0.82 3.25 -1.17
CA GLN A 197 0.02 3.64 -0.04
C GLN A 197 -0.67 3.37 1.30
N HIS A 198 -1.99 3.59 1.37
CA HIS A 198 -2.80 3.22 2.52
C HIS A 198 -2.72 1.73 2.85
N ALA A 199 -2.87 0.86 1.84
CA ALA A 199 -2.70 -0.59 2.01
C ALA A 199 -1.28 -0.95 2.45
N LEU A 200 -0.25 -0.32 1.87
CA LEU A 200 1.14 -0.53 2.29
C LEU A 200 1.39 -0.08 3.74
N GLN A 201 0.69 0.93 4.23
CA GLN A 201 0.85 1.37 5.61
C GLN A 201 0.32 0.34 6.62
N ALA A 202 -0.74 -0.39 6.26
CA ALA A 202 -1.31 -1.47 7.08
C ALA A 202 -0.56 -2.80 6.92
N PHE A 203 -0.10 -3.16 5.72
CA PHE A 203 0.39 -4.51 5.40
C PHE A 203 1.81 -4.60 4.88
N GLY A 204 2.47 -3.49 4.56
CA GLY A 204 3.76 -3.51 3.85
C GLY A 204 4.90 -4.22 4.60
N GLU A 205 4.73 -4.53 5.88
CA GLU A 205 5.70 -5.32 6.67
C GLU A 205 5.71 -6.81 6.33
N ILE A 206 4.53 -7.38 6.01
CA ILE A 206 4.39 -8.81 5.75
C ILE A 206 4.54 -9.15 4.27
N MET A 207 4.40 -8.15 3.40
CA MET A 207 4.62 -8.28 1.97
C MET A 207 6.11 -8.52 1.68
N ASP A 208 6.41 -9.43 0.77
CA ASP A 208 7.79 -9.80 0.40
C ASP A 208 8.16 -9.35 -1.02
N ARG A 209 7.20 -8.81 -1.78
CA ARG A 209 7.36 -8.44 -3.19
C ARG A 209 6.79 -7.08 -3.50
N HIS A 210 7.49 -6.37 -4.39
CA HIS A 210 6.96 -5.16 -5.01
C HIS A 210 5.76 -5.47 -5.91
N VAL A 211 4.88 -4.48 -6.08
CA VAL A 211 3.67 -4.61 -6.87
C VAL A 211 3.68 -3.61 -8.02
N ASN A 212 3.34 -4.08 -9.21
CA ASN A 212 3.00 -3.25 -10.35
C ASN A 212 1.48 -3.03 -10.39
N LEU A 213 1.09 -1.77 -10.37
CA LEU A 213 -0.29 -1.32 -10.53
C LEU A 213 -0.46 -0.82 -11.96
N HIS A 214 -1.16 -1.59 -12.80
CA HIS A 214 -1.47 -1.16 -14.16
C HIS A 214 -2.58 -0.12 -14.14
N TYR A 215 -2.30 1.08 -14.65
CA TYR A 215 -3.28 2.16 -14.78
C TYR A 215 -3.16 2.91 -16.12
N PRO A 216 -4.22 3.03 -16.93
CA PRO A 216 -5.43 2.24 -16.80
C PRO A 216 -5.10 0.73 -16.91
N GLY A 217 -5.95 -0.09 -16.30
CA GLY A 217 -5.87 -1.55 -16.33
C GLY A 217 -5.88 -2.13 -17.75
N ARG A 218 -5.77 -3.46 -17.87
CA ARG A 218 -5.80 -4.15 -19.17
C ARG A 218 -7.21 -4.55 -19.57
N ASP A 219 -7.44 -4.70 -20.86
CA ASP A 219 -8.74 -5.08 -21.42
C ASP A 219 -9.24 -6.45 -20.92
N SER A 220 -8.31 -7.35 -20.57
CA SER A 220 -8.63 -8.64 -19.94
C SER A 220 -9.16 -8.52 -18.51
N CYS A 221 -9.27 -7.30 -17.97
CA CYS A 221 -9.64 -7.00 -16.60
C CYS A 221 -10.66 -5.85 -16.55
N PRO A 222 -11.94 -6.11 -16.91
CA PRO A 222 -12.94 -5.07 -17.14
C PRO A 222 -13.40 -4.34 -15.86
N THR A 223 -13.18 -4.90 -14.67
CA THR A 223 -13.68 -4.36 -13.39
C THR A 223 -12.59 -3.91 -12.41
N SER A 224 -11.31 -4.07 -12.75
CA SER A 224 -10.16 -4.21 -11.84
C SER A 224 -10.02 -5.65 -11.31
N CYS A 225 -8.78 -6.07 -11.07
CA CYS A 225 -8.42 -7.42 -10.67
C CYS A 225 -6.96 -7.51 -10.25
N ALA A 226 -6.64 -8.51 -9.44
CA ALA A 226 -5.27 -8.97 -9.17
C ALA A 226 -5.00 -10.29 -9.90
N VAL A 227 -3.92 -10.35 -10.66
CA VAL A 227 -3.63 -11.52 -11.54
C VAL A 227 -2.48 -12.39 -11.03
N SER A 228 -1.59 -11.82 -10.21
CA SER A 228 -0.45 -12.51 -9.60
C SER A 228 -0.02 -11.82 -8.31
N ARG A 229 0.91 -12.40 -7.56
CA ARG A 229 1.51 -11.81 -6.35
C ARG A 229 2.19 -10.46 -6.55
N THR A 230 2.37 -10.00 -7.78
CA THR A 230 3.10 -8.76 -8.09
C THR A 230 2.34 -7.84 -9.02
N GLU A 231 1.10 -8.16 -9.40
CA GLU A 231 0.40 -7.43 -10.46
C GLU A 231 -1.10 -7.28 -10.19
N THR A 232 -1.54 -6.01 -10.16
CA THR A 232 -2.94 -5.61 -10.08
C THR A 232 -3.26 -4.59 -11.18
N HIS A 233 -4.49 -4.62 -11.68
CA HIS A 233 -4.99 -3.75 -12.74
C HIS A 233 -6.14 -2.93 -12.22
N ILE A 234 -6.06 -1.61 -12.37
CA ILE A 234 -7.10 -0.68 -11.92
C ILE A 234 -7.67 0.04 -13.13
N THR A 235 -8.96 -0.14 -13.40
CA THR A 235 -9.59 0.51 -14.54
C THR A 235 -9.66 2.02 -14.35
N GLN A 236 -9.72 2.75 -15.46
CA GLN A 236 -9.69 4.21 -15.45
C GLN A 236 -10.82 4.80 -14.59
N SER A 237 -12.02 4.21 -14.66
CA SER A 237 -13.20 4.66 -13.91
C SER A 237 -13.11 4.41 -12.40
N ARG A 238 -12.10 3.64 -11.95
CA ARG A 238 -11.90 3.29 -10.54
C ARG A 238 -10.70 3.99 -9.91
N GLY A 239 -9.95 4.80 -10.65
CA GLY A 239 -8.74 5.46 -10.14
C GLY A 239 -8.98 6.44 -8.98
N ASN A 240 -10.18 7.03 -8.89
CA ASN A 240 -10.61 7.85 -7.75
C ASN A 240 -11.48 7.07 -6.74
N ASN A 241 -11.57 5.75 -6.81
CA ASN A 241 -12.20 4.98 -5.74
C ASN A 241 -11.10 4.61 -4.72
N GLY A 242 -11.19 5.19 -3.52
CA GLY A 242 -10.23 4.96 -2.45
C GLY A 242 -10.12 3.51 -2.03
N PHE A 243 -11.21 2.76 -2.16
CA PHE A 243 -11.31 1.37 -1.73
C PHE A 243 -10.76 0.38 -2.76
N ASN A 244 -11.06 0.58 -4.05
CA ASN A 244 -10.74 -0.38 -5.12
C ASN A 244 -9.28 -0.83 -5.10
N VAL A 245 -8.33 0.10 -5.01
CA VAL A 245 -6.91 -0.26 -5.08
C VAL A 245 -6.46 -1.07 -3.86
N ALA A 246 -6.91 -0.67 -2.66
CA ALA A 246 -6.61 -1.38 -1.44
C ALA A 246 -7.23 -2.79 -1.47
N HIS A 247 -8.46 -2.91 -1.97
CA HIS A 247 -9.13 -4.19 -2.20
C HIS A 247 -8.31 -5.10 -3.12
N GLU A 248 -7.88 -4.62 -4.28
CA GLU A 248 -7.06 -5.44 -5.18
C GLU A 248 -5.70 -5.82 -4.56
N ILE A 249 -5.08 -4.92 -3.79
CA ILE A 249 -3.87 -5.25 -3.01
C ILE A 249 -4.18 -6.32 -1.95
N GLY A 250 -5.39 -6.38 -1.42
CA GLY A 250 -5.83 -7.45 -0.54
C GLY A 250 -5.72 -8.83 -1.17
N HIS A 251 -6.11 -8.98 -2.44
CA HIS A 251 -5.86 -10.20 -3.20
C HIS A 251 -4.37 -10.48 -3.39
N ILE A 252 -3.55 -9.45 -3.65
CA ILE A 252 -2.09 -9.59 -3.74
C ILE A 252 -1.51 -10.14 -2.43
N ILE A 253 -1.92 -9.57 -1.29
CA ILE A 253 -1.49 -10.00 0.05
C ILE A 253 -1.91 -11.46 0.25
N GLN A 254 -3.16 -11.82 -0.05
CA GLN A 254 -3.65 -13.18 0.05
C GLN A 254 -2.79 -14.15 -0.77
N MET A 255 -2.51 -13.82 -2.03
CA MET A 255 -1.65 -14.61 -2.93
C MET A 255 -0.22 -14.74 -2.41
N GLN A 256 0.37 -13.66 -1.86
CA GLN A 256 1.72 -13.68 -1.30
C GLN A 256 1.79 -14.60 -0.09
N GLU A 257 0.81 -14.49 0.80
CA GLU A 257 0.71 -15.31 2.01
C GLU A 257 0.43 -16.80 1.68
N PHE A 258 -0.36 -17.08 0.62
CA PHE A 258 -0.51 -18.42 0.05
C PHE A 258 0.73 -18.92 -0.70
N ASN A 259 1.65 -18.02 -1.08
CA ASN A 259 2.74 -18.29 -2.00
C ASN A 259 2.27 -18.86 -3.36
N GLN A 260 1.12 -18.42 -3.87
CA GLN A 260 0.52 -18.86 -5.13
C GLN A 260 -0.01 -17.68 -5.95
N ASP A 261 0.11 -17.76 -7.27
CA ASP A 261 -0.51 -16.80 -8.18
C ASP A 261 -1.90 -17.31 -8.60
N SER A 262 -2.80 -16.40 -8.99
CA SER A 262 -4.20 -16.68 -9.35
C SER A 262 -5.01 -17.30 -8.20
N LEU A 263 -5.71 -16.45 -7.44
CA LEU A 263 -6.62 -16.90 -6.40
C LEU A 263 -7.70 -17.83 -6.97
N ARG A 264 -8.11 -18.80 -6.15
CA ARG A 264 -9.21 -19.70 -6.48
C ARG A 264 -10.50 -19.15 -5.88
N ASN A 265 -11.13 -18.18 -6.56
CA ASN A 265 -12.48 -17.72 -6.28
C ASN A 265 -13.44 -18.19 -7.39
N ASP A 266 -14.68 -18.56 -7.01
CA ASP A 266 -15.73 -18.92 -7.97
C ASP A 266 -16.97 -18.03 -7.75
N CYS A 267 -17.02 -16.91 -8.46
CA CYS A 267 -18.14 -15.97 -8.39
C CYS A 267 -19.20 -16.26 -9.46
N SER A 268 -19.30 -17.51 -9.95
CA SER A 268 -20.23 -17.88 -11.03
C SER A 268 -21.62 -18.30 -10.54
N ARG A 269 -21.84 -18.32 -9.22
CA ARG A 269 -23.13 -18.67 -8.63
C ARG A 269 -24.16 -17.63 -9.02
N ASN A 270 -25.22 -18.06 -9.70
CA ASN A 270 -26.25 -17.20 -10.32
C ASN A 270 -25.81 -16.46 -11.61
N GLY A 271 -24.70 -16.87 -12.25
CA GLY A 271 -24.19 -16.30 -13.51
C GLY A 271 -22.87 -15.56 -13.33
N SER A 272 -22.47 -14.73 -14.29
CA SER A 272 -21.15 -14.03 -14.26
C SER A 272 -21.13 -12.73 -13.44
N GLY A 273 -22.23 -12.39 -12.75
CA GLY A 273 -22.33 -11.15 -11.99
C GLY A 273 -21.88 -11.35 -10.54
N HIS A 274 -21.01 -10.47 -10.05
CA HIS A 274 -20.56 -10.45 -8.66
C HIS A 274 -21.12 -9.21 -7.92
N SER A 275 -21.56 -9.36 -6.67
CA SER A 275 -21.89 -8.22 -5.80
C SER A 275 -21.51 -8.46 -4.34
N LEU A 276 -21.44 -7.36 -3.58
CA LEU A 276 -21.11 -7.39 -2.15
C LEU A 276 -22.13 -8.20 -1.31
N THR A 277 -23.36 -8.31 -1.81
CA THR A 277 -24.52 -8.80 -1.05
C THR A 277 -25.22 -9.99 -1.69
N SER A 278 -24.74 -10.45 -2.85
CA SER A 278 -25.24 -11.67 -3.48
C SER A 278 -24.77 -12.91 -2.73
N ILE A 279 -25.47 -14.01 -2.98
CA ILE A 279 -25.06 -15.35 -2.57
C ILE A 279 -24.09 -15.87 -3.64
N GLU A 280 -22.81 -15.97 -3.28
CA GLU A 280 -21.74 -16.51 -4.11
C GLU A 280 -21.39 -17.95 -3.72
N HIS A 281 -20.41 -18.59 -4.39
CA HIS A 281 -19.73 -19.71 -3.73
C HIS A 281 -18.90 -19.19 -2.56
N GLU A 282 -18.74 -19.99 -1.50
CA GLU A 282 -18.01 -19.57 -0.30
C GLU A 282 -16.56 -19.18 -0.59
N SER A 283 -15.96 -19.77 -1.64
CA SER A 283 -14.61 -19.40 -2.09
C SER A 283 -14.52 -17.97 -2.64
N CYS A 284 -15.55 -17.52 -3.37
CA CYS A 284 -15.68 -16.13 -3.78
C CYS A 284 -16.01 -15.23 -2.60
N ALA A 285 -16.98 -15.63 -1.77
CA ALA A 285 -17.34 -14.91 -0.55
C ALA A 285 -16.11 -14.59 0.31
N THR A 286 -15.28 -15.62 0.54
CA THR A 286 -14.06 -15.58 1.34
C THR A 286 -12.98 -14.70 0.73
N THR A 287 -12.69 -14.89 -0.56
CA THR A 287 -11.62 -14.17 -1.28
C THR A 287 -11.93 -12.68 -1.44
N GLU A 288 -13.14 -12.35 -1.88
CA GLU A 288 -13.59 -10.97 -2.05
C GLU A 288 -13.88 -10.29 -0.70
N GLY A 289 -14.41 -11.04 0.27
CA GLY A 289 -14.61 -10.55 1.63
C GLY A 289 -13.29 -10.22 2.34
N TRP A 290 -12.26 -11.05 2.16
CA TRP A 290 -10.89 -10.73 2.57
C TRP A 290 -10.41 -9.42 1.94
N ALA A 291 -10.51 -9.29 0.62
CA ALA A 291 -10.10 -8.06 -0.08
C ALA A 291 -10.90 -6.83 0.40
N ASN A 292 -12.18 -6.98 0.72
CA ASN A 292 -12.98 -5.93 1.34
C ASN A 292 -12.50 -5.55 2.73
N PHE A 293 -12.17 -6.51 3.59
CA PHE A 293 -11.54 -6.24 4.89
C PHE A 293 -10.24 -5.43 4.72
N ILE A 294 -9.36 -5.82 3.79
CA ILE A 294 -8.14 -5.07 3.47
C ILE A 294 -8.46 -3.64 3.02
N GLY A 295 -9.48 -3.48 2.17
CA GLY A 295 -9.97 -2.18 1.75
C GLY A 295 -10.37 -1.30 2.93
N VAL A 296 -11.12 -1.84 3.89
CA VAL A 296 -11.55 -1.13 5.10
C VAL A 296 -10.35 -0.73 5.97
N VAL A 297 -9.54 -1.69 6.41
CA VAL A 297 -8.45 -1.42 7.37
C VAL A 297 -7.33 -0.55 6.79
N SER A 298 -7.26 -0.41 5.46
CA SER A 298 -6.37 0.55 4.80
C SER A 298 -6.77 2.01 5.10
N TRP A 299 -8.05 2.26 5.39
CA TRP A 299 -8.59 3.60 5.66
C TRP A 299 -8.92 3.84 7.13
N TYR A 300 -9.28 2.79 7.86
CA TYR A 300 -9.72 2.85 9.25
C TYR A 300 -8.75 2.15 10.22
N GLU A 301 -8.71 2.63 11.46
CA GLU A 301 -7.88 2.10 12.54
C GLU A 301 -8.70 1.14 13.42
N PRO A 302 -8.47 -0.19 13.33
CA PRO A 302 -9.19 -1.19 14.10
C PRO A 302 -8.92 -1.05 15.61
N ASN A 303 -7.75 -0.52 16.00
CA ASN A 303 -7.42 -0.29 17.42
C ASN A 303 -8.24 0.83 18.08
N ASN A 304 -9.08 1.54 17.33
CA ASN A 304 -10.01 2.53 17.88
C ASN A 304 -11.42 1.92 17.95
N ALA A 305 -11.88 1.60 19.16
CA ALA A 305 -13.20 0.99 19.40
C ALA A 305 -14.40 1.87 19.01
N SER A 306 -14.18 3.14 18.63
CA SER A 306 -15.23 4.02 18.09
C SER A 306 -15.17 4.15 16.57
N THR A 307 -14.33 3.37 15.91
CA THR A 307 -14.25 3.30 14.45
C THR A 307 -15.56 2.77 13.88
N VAL A 308 -15.97 3.34 12.75
CA VAL A 308 -17.13 2.88 11.97
C VAL A 308 -16.62 2.52 10.59
N PRO A 309 -16.11 1.30 10.36
CA PRO A 309 -15.58 0.87 9.06
C PRO A 309 -16.63 0.99 7.95
N PHE A 310 -16.52 2.01 7.11
CA PHE A 310 -17.45 2.23 6.01
C PHE A 310 -16.80 2.04 4.64
N GLY A 311 -17.39 1.18 3.81
CA GLY A 311 -16.92 0.88 2.46
C GLY A 311 -18.05 0.36 1.58
N TRP A 312 -18.00 0.65 0.28
CA TRP A 312 -19.02 0.29 -0.70
C TRP A 312 -20.45 0.74 -0.34
N GLY A 313 -20.59 1.83 0.43
CA GLY A 313 -21.90 2.27 0.91
C GLY A 313 -22.45 1.45 2.09
N ARG A 314 -21.62 0.64 2.76
CA ARG A 314 -21.98 -0.23 3.88
C ARG A 314 -21.10 0.02 5.10
N ASN A 315 -21.66 -0.19 6.29
CA ASN A 315 -20.96 -0.11 7.56
C ASN A 315 -20.64 -1.51 8.08
N PHE A 316 -19.38 -1.93 8.01
CA PHE A 316 -18.94 -3.26 8.42
C PHE A 316 -19.03 -3.51 9.94
N GLU A 317 -19.32 -2.48 10.74
CA GLU A 317 -19.56 -2.55 12.20
C GLU A 317 -20.99 -2.96 12.57
N THR A 318 -21.84 -3.31 11.59
CA THR A 318 -23.22 -3.69 11.92
C THR A 318 -23.25 -5.12 12.42
N ALA A 319 -23.51 -5.30 13.71
CA ALA A 319 -23.58 -6.61 14.35
C ALA A 319 -24.64 -7.58 13.76
N ALA A 320 -25.73 -7.06 13.19
CA ALA A 320 -26.77 -7.90 12.61
C ALA A 320 -26.29 -8.61 11.32
N PRO A 321 -26.54 -9.92 11.16
CA PRO A 321 -26.24 -10.63 9.93
C PRO A 321 -26.93 -10.00 8.72
N PHE A 322 -26.24 -10.00 7.58
CA PHE A 322 -26.78 -9.39 6.37
C PHE A 322 -27.93 -10.20 5.77
N GLN A 323 -27.79 -11.52 5.70
CA GLN A 323 -28.84 -12.43 5.26
C GLN A 323 -29.67 -12.92 6.45
N ALA A 324 -30.95 -13.23 6.22
CA ALA A 324 -31.83 -13.77 7.26
C ALA A 324 -31.44 -15.18 7.71
N SER A 325 -30.79 -15.96 6.84
CA SER A 325 -30.32 -17.33 7.10
C SER A 325 -28.81 -17.35 7.27
N CYS A 326 -28.30 -18.05 8.30
CA CYS A 326 -26.86 -18.23 8.45
C CYS A 326 -26.20 -19.09 7.39
N MET A 327 -26.94 -19.99 6.75
CA MET A 327 -26.36 -20.70 5.60
C MET A 327 -26.05 -19.75 4.44
N ASP A 328 -26.84 -18.68 4.28
CA ASP A 328 -26.65 -17.74 3.17
C ASP A 328 -25.57 -16.68 3.48
N ASN A 329 -25.31 -16.40 4.75
CA ASN A 329 -24.27 -15.46 5.17
C ASN A 329 -22.85 -15.95 4.87
N ALA A 330 -22.60 -17.27 4.91
CA ALA A 330 -21.33 -17.86 4.46
C ALA A 330 -21.01 -17.57 2.97
N HIS A 331 -22.04 -17.28 2.19
CA HIS A 331 -21.95 -16.95 0.77
C HIS A 331 -21.90 -15.45 0.48
N SER A 332 -21.95 -14.60 1.51
CA SER A 332 -21.95 -13.14 1.38
C SER A 332 -20.55 -12.57 1.64
N THR A 333 -19.96 -11.90 0.64
CA THR A 333 -18.67 -11.22 0.79
C THR A 333 -18.69 -10.14 1.86
N TYR A 334 -19.83 -9.47 2.04
CA TYR A 334 -20.01 -8.50 3.11
C TYR A 334 -19.86 -9.12 4.50
N GLN A 335 -20.55 -10.23 4.75
CA GLN A 335 -20.51 -10.87 6.05
C GLN A 335 -19.14 -11.49 6.34
N VAL A 336 -18.49 -12.05 5.32
CA VAL A 336 -17.10 -12.51 5.42
C VAL A 336 -16.16 -11.35 5.80
N ALA A 337 -16.29 -10.20 5.13
CA ALA A 337 -15.46 -9.04 5.40
C ALA A 337 -15.66 -8.51 6.83
N LYS A 338 -16.92 -8.47 7.31
CA LYS A 338 -17.24 -8.16 8.70
C LYS A 338 -16.57 -9.17 9.64
N ALA A 339 -16.64 -10.46 9.34
CA ALA A 339 -16.04 -11.47 10.20
C ALA A 339 -14.51 -11.33 10.34
N PHE A 340 -13.80 -10.85 9.32
CA PHE A 340 -12.40 -10.48 9.45
C PHE A 340 -12.18 -9.17 10.22
N TRP A 341 -13.08 -8.20 10.06
CA TRP A 341 -13.06 -6.96 10.84
C TRP A 341 -13.21 -7.22 12.34
N ASP A 342 -14.20 -8.03 12.72
CA ASP A 342 -14.49 -8.43 14.11
C ASP A 342 -13.33 -9.24 14.75
N LEU A 343 -12.39 -9.78 13.95
CA LEU A 343 -11.16 -10.39 14.48
C LEU A 343 -10.07 -9.35 14.82
N ASP A 344 -10.10 -8.20 14.17
CA ASP A 344 -9.06 -7.16 14.16
C ASP A 344 -9.39 -6.02 15.12
N ASP A 345 -10.66 -5.62 15.14
CA ASP A 345 -11.08 -4.41 15.80
C ASP A 345 -11.14 -4.51 17.32
N PHE A 346 -11.16 -3.35 17.97
CA PHE A 346 -11.21 -3.24 19.43
C PHE A 346 -12.64 -3.05 19.94
N ASN A 347 -13.62 -2.91 19.05
CA ASN A 347 -15.00 -2.77 19.44
C ASN A 347 -15.62 -4.16 19.63
N ASN A 348 -15.70 -4.59 20.88
CA ASN A 348 -16.42 -5.81 21.20
C ASN A 348 -17.92 -5.49 21.25
N GLU A 349 -18.67 -5.89 20.23
CA GLU A 349 -20.10 -5.72 20.00
C GLU A 349 -20.99 -6.38 21.08
N ASN A 350 -20.46 -6.84 22.23
CA ASN A 350 -21.13 -7.19 23.50
C ASN A 350 -22.58 -7.69 23.38
N GLY A 351 -22.76 -8.91 22.90
CA GLY A 351 -24.05 -9.58 22.79
C GLY A 351 -24.88 -9.12 21.60
N SER A 352 -24.28 -8.45 20.63
CA SER A 352 -24.96 -8.03 19.40
C SER A 352 -24.83 -9.06 18.27
N GLY A 353 -24.15 -10.18 18.52
CA GLY A 353 -24.23 -11.34 17.65
C GLY A 353 -25.65 -11.92 17.60
N ILE A 354 -25.84 -12.96 16.78
CA ILE A 354 -27.14 -13.59 16.55
C ILE A 354 -27.79 -14.09 17.85
N ALA A 355 -26.97 -14.70 18.70
CA ALA A 355 -27.36 -14.98 20.07
C ALA A 355 -26.82 -13.84 20.92
N SER A 356 -27.67 -13.31 21.82
CA SER A 356 -27.33 -12.19 22.71
C SER A 356 -26.20 -12.47 23.72
N SER A 357 -25.59 -13.65 23.66
CA SER A 357 -24.47 -14.09 24.49
C SER A 357 -23.16 -14.20 23.71
N TRP A 358 -23.19 -13.94 22.40
CA TRP A 358 -22.02 -14.02 21.53
C TRP A 358 -21.44 -12.65 21.28
N ASP A 359 -20.13 -12.61 21.44
CA ASP A 359 -19.30 -11.42 21.43
C ASP A 359 -18.14 -11.65 20.45
N ASP A 360 -17.73 -10.62 19.72
CA ASP A 360 -16.45 -10.55 19.01
C ASP A 360 -15.32 -10.15 19.97
N ARG A 361 -14.98 -11.08 20.85
CA ARG A 361 -13.98 -10.87 21.93
C ARG A 361 -12.52 -10.83 21.44
N MET A 362 -12.29 -10.57 20.17
CA MET A 362 -10.95 -10.57 19.57
C MET A 362 -10.50 -9.17 19.21
N SER A 363 -9.18 -9.06 19.00
CA SER A 363 -8.49 -7.82 18.67
C SER A 363 -7.06 -8.19 18.27
N TYR A 364 -6.94 -9.09 17.29
CA TYR A 364 -5.64 -9.49 16.76
C TYR A 364 -5.12 -8.42 15.82
N SER A 365 -3.80 -8.22 15.75
CA SER A 365 -3.29 -7.27 14.78
C SER A 365 -3.68 -7.69 13.36
N THR A 366 -4.06 -6.72 12.54
CA THR A 366 -4.36 -6.89 11.11
C THR A 366 -3.38 -7.80 10.36
N THR A 367 -2.07 -7.63 10.62
CA THR A 367 -1.00 -8.45 10.00
C THR A 367 -0.95 -9.88 10.52
N TRP A 368 -1.36 -10.14 11.76
CA TRP A 368 -1.47 -11.48 12.32
C TRP A 368 -2.60 -12.26 11.63
N ILE A 369 -3.74 -11.62 11.38
CA ILE A 369 -4.86 -12.20 10.65
C ILE A 369 -4.41 -12.54 9.21
N ALA A 370 -3.73 -11.63 8.52
CA ALA A 370 -3.23 -11.88 7.16
C ALA A 370 -2.28 -13.07 7.07
N GLN A 371 -1.37 -13.21 8.03
CA GLN A 371 -0.46 -14.34 8.06
C GLN A 371 -1.17 -15.69 8.26
N GLY A 372 -2.45 -15.71 8.66
CA GLY A 372 -3.24 -16.93 8.80
C GLY A 372 -3.38 -17.71 7.50
N TRP A 373 -3.29 -17.01 6.35
CA TRP A 373 -3.30 -17.63 5.03
C TRP A 373 -2.09 -18.56 4.79
N ARG A 374 -0.97 -18.38 5.52
CA ARG A 374 0.21 -19.28 5.44
C ARG A 374 -0.04 -20.70 5.94
N GLN A 375 -1.14 -20.90 6.69
CA GLN A 375 -1.46 -22.21 7.27
C GLN A 375 -2.13 -23.16 6.28
N PHE A 376 -2.55 -22.65 5.12
CA PHE A 376 -3.19 -23.48 4.11
C PHE A 376 -2.15 -24.36 3.40
N PRO A 377 -2.45 -25.65 3.18
CA PRO A 377 -1.60 -26.53 2.38
C PRO A 377 -1.33 -25.98 0.97
N ASN A 378 -0.24 -26.44 0.34
CA ASN A 378 -0.03 -26.14 -1.07
C ASN A 378 -1.04 -26.91 -1.94
N GLY A 379 -1.64 -26.25 -2.92
CA GLY A 379 -2.54 -26.89 -3.87
C GLY A 379 -3.96 -27.17 -3.35
N THR A 380 -4.39 -26.51 -2.28
CA THR A 380 -5.79 -26.51 -1.78
C THR A 380 -6.72 -25.99 -2.86
N GLY A 381 -7.31 -26.95 -3.57
CA GLY A 381 -8.02 -26.72 -4.81
C GLY A 381 -9.51 -26.94 -4.70
N ASN A 382 -10.02 -27.21 -3.50
CA ASN A 382 -11.42 -27.51 -3.35
C ASN A 382 -12.26 -26.23 -3.38
N ARG A 383 -13.27 -26.23 -4.25
CA ARG A 383 -14.25 -25.13 -4.43
C ARG A 383 -15.59 -25.46 -3.78
N GLN A 384 -15.62 -26.45 -2.90
CA GLN A 384 -16.85 -26.97 -2.32
C GLN A 384 -17.37 -26.02 -1.25
N ASP A 385 -18.67 -25.73 -1.35
CA ASP A 385 -19.41 -25.07 -0.29
C ASP A 385 -19.62 -26.06 0.87
N PHE A 386 -19.74 -25.55 2.11
CA PHE A 386 -19.99 -26.32 3.33
C PHE A 386 -18.94 -27.38 3.71
N GLU A 387 -17.74 -27.32 3.15
CA GLU A 387 -16.64 -28.18 3.58
C GLU A 387 -16.14 -27.79 4.99
N SER A 388 -15.61 -28.78 5.71
CA SER A 388 -15.01 -28.61 7.04
C SER A 388 -13.58 -29.20 7.10
N GLY A 389 -12.91 -29.21 5.95
CA GLY A 389 -11.57 -29.74 5.72
C GLY A 389 -10.49 -28.67 5.87
N ALA A 390 -9.25 -29.06 5.54
CA ALA A 390 -8.10 -28.15 5.55
C ALA A 390 -7.75 -27.66 4.13
N ASP A 391 -8.46 -28.14 3.11
CA ASP A 391 -8.07 -28.10 1.70
C ASP A 391 -8.97 -27.27 0.77
N GLY A 392 -9.99 -26.61 1.32
CA GLY A 392 -10.78 -25.58 0.65
C GLY A 392 -10.24 -24.16 0.85
N VAL A 393 -10.96 -23.18 0.30
CA VAL A 393 -10.69 -21.74 0.45
C VAL A 393 -11.96 -21.01 0.92
N ASN A 394 -12.60 -21.51 1.97
CA ASN A 394 -13.72 -20.86 2.64
C ASN A 394 -13.37 -20.39 4.07
N MET A 395 -14.29 -19.70 4.73
CA MET A 395 -14.09 -19.18 6.09
C MET A 395 -13.95 -20.27 7.16
N ARG A 396 -14.58 -21.43 6.98
CA ARG A 396 -14.42 -22.57 7.91
C ARG A 396 -13.06 -23.20 7.76
N ASP A 397 -12.53 -23.29 6.54
CA ASP A 397 -11.16 -23.78 6.31
C ASP A 397 -10.14 -22.82 6.92
N TYR A 398 -10.37 -21.50 6.80
CA TYR A 398 -9.54 -20.51 7.50
C TYR A 398 -9.54 -20.74 9.00
N TYR A 399 -10.72 -20.96 9.60
CA TYR A 399 -10.84 -21.33 11.01
C TYR A 399 -10.03 -22.60 11.33
N TRP A 400 -10.28 -23.71 10.63
CA TRP A 400 -9.66 -25.01 10.92
C TRP A 400 -8.14 -24.98 10.80
N ASN A 401 -7.61 -24.38 9.73
CA ASN A 401 -6.18 -24.21 9.51
C ASN A 401 -5.51 -23.31 10.57
N ASN A 402 -6.28 -22.50 11.29
CA ASN A 402 -5.75 -21.54 12.26
C ASN A 402 -6.15 -21.84 13.73
N THR A 403 -6.81 -22.96 14.02
CA THR A 403 -7.25 -23.34 15.38
C THR A 403 -6.13 -23.40 16.43
N SER A 404 -4.90 -23.71 16.02
CA SER A 404 -3.73 -23.72 16.91
C SER A 404 -3.04 -22.36 17.06
N ARG A 405 -3.38 -21.40 16.19
CA ARG A 405 -2.76 -20.08 16.12
C ARG A 405 -3.51 -19.04 16.94
N PHE A 406 -4.83 -19.12 16.95
CA PHE A 406 -5.70 -18.22 17.71
C PHE A 406 -6.15 -18.88 19.01
N ASN A 407 -6.64 -18.08 19.95
CA ASN A 407 -7.26 -18.61 21.15
C ASN A 407 -8.57 -19.37 20.86
N SER A 408 -9.10 -20.06 21.87
CA SER A 408 -10.31 -20.89 21.75
C SER A 408 -11.58 -20.16 21.33
N ASN A 409 -11.60 -18.82 21.40
CA ASN A 409 -12.78 -18.05 21.02
C ASN A 409 -12.89 -17.92 19.49
N LEU A 410 -11.89 -18.34 18.68
CA LEU A 410 -11.82 -18.06 17.23
C LEU A 410 -13.14 -18.38 16.53
N PHE A 411 -13.72 -19.53 16.86
CA PHE A 411 -14.98 -19.96 16.28
C PHE A 411 -16.17 -19.08 16.66
N GLU A 412 -16.20 -18.58 17.90
CA GLU A 412 -17.25 -17.70 18.39
C GLU A 412 -17.28 -16.40 17.57
N THR A 413 -16.15 -15.70 17.47
CA THR A 413 -16.05 -14.43 16.75
C THR A 413 -16.13 -14.60 15.23
N LEU A 414 -15.31 -15.47 14.64
CA LEU A 414 -15.21 -15.59 13.19
C LEU A 414 -16.45 -16.22 12.56
N ILE A 415 -17.03 -17.23 13.21
CA ILE A 415 -18.07 -18.06 12.58
C ILE A 415 -19.45 -17.82 13.19
N ARG A 416 -19.58 -17.89 14.53
CA ARG A 416 -20.90 -17.85 15.19
C ARG A 416 -21.49 -16.44 15.24
N HIS A 417 -20.74 -15.49 15.78
CA HIS A 417 -21.11 -14.07 15.86
C HIS A 417 -21.57 -13.54 14.49
N ASN A 418 -20.82 -13.92 13.45
CA ASN A 418 -21.04 -13.53 12.08
C ASN A 418 -21.99 -14.42 11.26
N CYS A 419 -22.68 -15.39 11.85
CA CYS A 419 -23.66 -16.21 11.12
C CYS A 419 -23.07 -17.00 9.93
N LEU A 420 -21.80 -17.39 9.94
CA LEU A 420 -21.14 -18.04 8.78
C LEU A 420 -21.29 -19.57 8.74
N THR A 421 -22.22 -20.13 9.49
CA THR A 421 -22.52 -21.57 9.46
C THR A 421 -24.00 -21.82 9.64
N ALA A 422 -24.51 -22.92 9.08
CA ALA A 422 -25.78 -23.48 9.51
C ALA A 422 -25.75 -23.58 11.05
N GLN A 423 -26.69 -22.92 11.71
CA GLN A 423 -26.89 -23.12 13.13
C GLN A 423 -27.88 -24.25 13.24
N ASP A 424 -27.43 -25.36 13.82
CA ASP A 424 -28.37 -26.32 14.36
C ASP A 424 -29.11 -25.60 15.49
N ASN A 425 -30.31 -25.11 15.15
CA ASN A 425 -31.28 -24.60 16.11
C ASN A 425 -31.72 -25.79 16.96
N ASN A 426 -30.94 -26.13 17.98
CA ASN A 426 -31.41 -26.94 19.10
C ASN A 426 -31.98 -26.01 20.18
#